data_AF-A0A2E9ISS6-F1
#
_entry.id   AF-A0A2E9ISS6-F1
#
_cell.length_a   1.000
_cell.length_b   1.000
_cell.length_c   1.000
_cell.angle_alpha   90.00
_cell.angle_beta   90.00
_cell.angle_gamma   90.00
#
_symmetry.space_group_name_H-M   'P 1'
#
loop_
_entity.id
_entity.type
_entity.pdbx_description
1 polymer ?
#
loop_
_entity_poly.entity_id
_entity_poly.type
_entity_poly.pdbx_seq_one_letter_code
_entity_poly.pdbx_strand_id
1 'polypeptide(L)'
;MTHKINEYAKRGKAFERELENKWSASQGDVIQREVSVSNEGRKGRIDILIDEDPDIALILEVKSTDWDKIKRGRLREYALRHLRQLHRYVDAVMKTSSKTITIAITYPRRPRKEDRYRELMAIFDEIGASISFEDD
;
A
#
# COMPACT_ATOMS: atom_id res chain seq x y z
N MET A 1 -3.13 24.66 11.70
CA MET A 1 -2.65 23.29 11.39
C MET A 1 -3.70 22.38 10.74
N THR A 2 -5.00 22.65 10.92
CA THR A 2 -6.13 21.84 10.40
C THR A 2 -6.25 21.78 8.87
N HIS A 3 -5.78 22.80 8.15
CA HIS A 3 -5.91 22.89 6.68
C HIS A 3 -4.99 21.90 5.94
N LYS A 4 -3.76 21.66 6.42
CA LYS A 4 -2.80 20.75 5.75
C LYS A 4 -3.22 19.28 5.83
N ILE A 5 -3.83 18.86 6.94
CA ILE A 5 -4.33 17.48 7.12
C ILE A 5 -5.42 17.16 6.09
N ASN A 6 -6.29 18.14 5.81
CA ASN A 6 -7.35 18.02 4.80
C ASN A 6 -6.77 17.90 3.38
N GLU A 7 -5.71 18.65 3.06
CA GLU A 7 -5.06 18.61 1.74
C GLU A 7 -4.36 17.27 1.46
N TYR A 8 -3.63 16.70 2.44
CA TYR A 8 -3.01 15.39 2.27
C TYR A 8 -4.05 14.27 2.12
N ALA A 9 -5.14 14.32 2.90
CA ALA A 9 -6.23 13.35 2.77
C ALA A 9 -6.93 13.45 1.40
N LYS A 10 -7.14 14.68 0.89
CA LYS A 10 -7.68 14.91 -0.45
C LYS A 10 -6.77 14.35 -1.55
N ARG A 11 -5.45 14.56 -1.44
CA ARG A 11 -4.47 14.00 -2.38
C ARG A 11 -4.45 12.47 -2.36
N GLY A 12 -4.54 11.87 -1.17
CA GLY A 12 -4.66 10.42 -1.01
C GLY A 12 -5.86 9.87 -1.76
N LYS A 13 -7.05 10.42 -1.48
CA LYS A 13 -8.29 10.00 -2.16
C LYS A 13 -8.28 10.24 -3.67
N ALA A 14 -7.68 11.34 -4.12
CA ALA A 14 -7.57 11.63 -5.54
C ALA A 14 -6.68 10.60 -6.25
N PHE A 15 -5.57 10.21 -5.64
CA PHE A 15 -4.66 9.21 -6.18
C PHE A 15 -5.26 7.80 -6.16
N GLU A 16 -5.92 7.43 -5.06
CA GLU A 16 -6.69 6.17 -4.95
C GLU A 16 -7.72 6.07 -6.09
N ARG A 17 -8.49 7.13 -6.32
CA ARG A 17 -9.46 7.20 -7.43
C ARG A 17 -8.83 7.13 -8.82
N GLU A 18 -7.64 7.71 -9.00
CA GLU A 18 -6.92 7.67 -10.27
C GLU A 18 -6.49 6.24 -10.61
N LEU A 19 -5.91 5.54 -9.63
CA LEU A 19 -5.57 4.12 -9.74
C LEU A 19 -6.80 3.26 -9.99
N GLU A 20 -7.88 3.49 -9.25
CA GLU A 20 -9.16 2.81 -9.46
C GLU A 20 -9.65 2.95 -10.89
N ASN A 21 -9.63 4.16 -11.46
CA ASN A 21 -10.07 4.41 -12.84
C ASN A 21 -9.17 3.69 -13.86
N LYS A 22 -7.84 3.72 -13.68
CA LYS A 22 -6.90 2.98 -14.54
C LYS A 22 -7.18 1.48 -14.53
N TRP A 23 -7.51 0.90 -13.38
CA TRP A 23 -7.64 -0.55 -13.19
C TRP A 23 -9.04 -1.08 -13.51
N SER A 24 -10.07 -0.25 -13.30
CA SER A 24 -11.45 -0.59 -13.67
C SER A 24 -11.62 -0.78 -15.17
N ALA A 25 -10.75 -0.16 -15.98
CA ALA A 25 -10.75 -0.32 -17.43
C ALA A 25 -10.18 -1.67 -17.91
N SER A 26 -9.55 -2.47 -17.04
CA SER A 26 -8.71 -3.60 -17.47
C SER A 26 -8.97 -4.97 -16.83
N GLN A 27 -9.76 -5.12 -15.75
CA GLN A 27 -9.64 -6.32 -14.89
C GLN A 27 -10.92 -6.93 -14.23
N GLY A 28 -12.17 -6.55 -14.56
CA GLY A 28 -13.38 -7.31 -14.14
C GLY A 28 -13.66 -7.48 -12.61
N ASP A 29 -14.48 -8.50 -12.24
CA ASP A 29 -14.97 -8.83 -10.86
C ASP A 29 -13.90 -9.37 -9.89
N VAL A 30 -12.70 -9.51 -10.39
CA VAL A 30 -11.54 -10.14 -9.75
C VAL A 30 -10.92 -9.28 -8.66
N ILE A 31 -11.00 -7.97 -8.86
CA ILE A 31 -10.37 -6.99 -7.99
C ILE A 31 -11.39 -6.63 -6.90
N GLN A 32 -11.21 -7.22 -5.72
CA GLN A 32 -11.97 -6.83 -4.54
C GLN A 32 -11.37 -5.55 -3.98
N ARG A 33 -12.19 -4.52 -3.84
CA ARG A 33 -11.78 -3.20 -3.35
C ARG A 33 -12.35 -2.95 -1.97
N GLU A 34 -11.64 -2.16 -1.18
CA GLU A 34 -12.08 -1.74 0.15
C GLU A 34 -12.48 -2.93 1.05
N VAL A 35 -11.73 -4.04 0.96
CA VAL A 35 -12.06 -5.29 1.66
C VAL A 35 -11.91 -5.09 3.16
N SER A 36 -13.03 -5.22 3.87
CA SER A 36 -13.04 -5.14 5.32
C SER A 36 -12.39 -6.38 5.91
N VAL A 37 -11.37 -6.14 6.75
CA VAL A 37 -10.67 -7.21 7.46
C VAL A 37 -10.72 -6.96 8.96
N SER A 38 -10.67 -8.04 9.74
CA SER A 38 -10.56 -7.94 11.19
C SER A 38 -9.46 -8.87 11.70
N ASN A 39 -8.60 -8.33 12.56
CA ASN A 39 -7.55 -9.09 13.19
C ASN A 39 -7.48 -8.68 14.67
N GLU A 40 -7.66 -9.65 15.58
CA GLU A 40 -7.58 -9.43 17.04
C GLU A 40 -8.47 -8.28 17.54
N GLY A 41 -9.71 -8.20 17.03
CA GLY A 41 -10.66 -7.14 17.38
C GLY A 41 -10.37 -5.78 16.74
N ARG A 42 -9.29 -5.63 15.97
CA ARG A 42 -9.01 -4.41 15.18
C ARG A 42 -9.61 -4.56 13.79
N LYS A 43 -10.47 -3.62 13.42
CA LYS A 43 -10.97 -3.48 12.05
C LYS A 43 -9.94 -2.76 11.19
N GLY A 44 -9.79 -3.23 9.96
CA GLY A 44 -8.96 -2.63 8.93
C GLY A 44 -9.67 -2.73 7.58
N ARG A 45 -9.07 -2.10 6.58
CA ARG A 45 -9.58 -2.09 5.22
C ARG A 45 -8.43 -2.19 4.26
N ILE A 46 -8.39 -3.29 3.52
CA ILE A 46 -7.43 -3.45 2.42
C ILE A 46 -7.92 -2.57 1.28
N ASP A 47 -7.04 -1.74 0.72
CA ASP A 47 -7.41 -0.89 -0.40
C ASP A 47 -7.78 -1.77 -1.61
N ILE A 48 -6.90 -2.72 -1.97
CA ILE A 48 -7.10 -3.65 -3.08
C ILE A 48 -6.64 -5.07 -2.72
N LEU A 49 -7.51 -6.06 -2.96
CA LEU A 49 -7.23 -7.49 -2.88
C LEU A 49 -7.51 -8.13 -4.24
N ILE A 50 -6.50 -8.76 -4.83
CA ILE A 50 -6.61 -9.52 -6.07
C ILE A 50 -6.51 -11.00 -5.70
N ASP A 51 -7.55 -11.76 -6.02
CA ASP A 51 -7.72 -13.14 -5.56
C ASP A 51 -8.19 -14.08 -6.70
N GLU A 52 -7.58 -13.96 -7.88
CA GLU A 52 -7.90 -14.79 -9.06
C GLU A 52 -7.30 -16.19 -9.01
N ASP A 53 -6.09 -16.27 -8.45
CA ASP A 53 -5.29 -17.48 -8.50
C ASP A 53 -5.70 -18.40 -7.35
N PRO A 54 -5.90 -19.71 -7.58
CA PRO A 54 -6.32 -20.65 -6.54
C PRO A 54 -5.30 -20.78 -5.40
N ASP A 55 -4.02 -20.50 -5.66
CA ASP A 55 -2.91 -20.71 -4.74
C ASP A 55 -2.31 -19.38 -4.24
N ILE A 56 -2.55 -18.26 -4.95
CA ILE A 56 -1.95 -16.96 -4.66
C ILE A 56 -3.01 -15.87 -4.54
N ALA A 57 -2.82 -14.98 -3.56
CA ALA A 57 -3.54 -13.70 -3.50
C ALA A 57 -2.57 -12.54 -3.36
N LEU A 58 -2.94 -11.37 -3.88
CA LEU A 58 -2.16 -10.13 -3.77
C LEU A 58 -2.93 -9.09 -2.97
N ILE A 59 -2.32 -8.62 -1.89
CA ILE A 59 -2.77 -7.45 -1.14
C ILE A 59 -1.97 -6.23 -1.63
N LEU A 60 -2.68 -5.21 -2.09
CA LEU A 60 -2.08 -3.95 -2.49
C LEU A 60 -2.61 -2.80 -1.64
N GLU A 61 -1.68 -2.04 -1.09
CA GLU A 61 -1.96 -0.78 -0.38
C GLU A 61 -1.61 0.43 -1.25
N VAL A 62 -2.45 1.46 -1.21
CA VAL A 62 -2.21 2.74 -1.88
C VAL A 62 -1.83 3.79 -0.86
N LYS A 63 -0.66 4.44 -1.04
CA LYS A 63 -0.21 5.51 -0.13
C LYS A 63 0.20 6.78 -0.87
N SER A 64 -0.22 7.93 -0.35
CA SER A 64 0.15 9.25 -0.89
C SER A 64 1.23 9.96 -0.07
N THR A 65 2.35 9.29 0.18
CA THR A 65 3.44 9.83 1.00
C THR A 65 4.43 10.66 0.19
N ASP A 66 4.69 11.89 0.62
CA ASP A 66 5.75 12.74 0.08
C ASP A 66 7.07 12.43 0.79
N TRP A 67 7.81 11.47 0.23
CA TRP A 67 9.07 10.98 0.79
C TRP A 67 10.15 12.06 0.88
N ASP A 68 10.11 13.09 0.04
CA ASP A 68 11.09 14.18 0.04
C ASP A 68 10.89 15.15 1.21
N LYS A 69 9.66 15.26 1.74
CA LYS A 69 9.36 16.08 2.92
C LYS A 69 9.64 15.38 4.25
N ILE A 70 9.89 14.07 4.26
CA ILE A 70 10.21 13.34 5.48
C ILE A 70 11.61 13.71 5.97
N LYS A 71 11.76 13.88 7.30
CA LYS A 71 13.06 14.08 7.94
C LYS A 71 13.89 12.80 7.77
N ARG A 72 15.19 12.93 7.43
CA ARG A 72 16.07 11.80 7.11
C ARG A 72 16.02 10.66 8.15
N GLY A 73 16.07 10.98 9.45
CA GLY A 73 15.98 9.96 10.53
C GLY A 73 14.61 9.31 10.74
N ARG A 74 13.57 9.68 9.96
CA ARG A 74 12.21 9.15 10.07
C ARG A 74 11.76 8.35 8.84
N LEU A 75 12.59 8.26 7.79
CA LEU A 75 12.24 7.53 6.57
C LEU A 75 11.94 6.06 6.89
N ARG A 76 12.86 5.38 7.57
CA ARG A 76 12.68 3.99 8.02
C ARG A 76 11.45 3.82 8.91
N GLU A 77 11.23 4.71 9.86
CA GLU A 77 10.06 4.63 10.76
C GLU A 77 8.73 4.67 9.99
N TYR A 78 8.61 5.56 9.00
CA TYR A 78 7.41 5.70 8.17
C TYR A 78 7.23 4.47 7.26
N ALA A 79 8.30 4.01 6.60
CA ALA A 79 8.27 2.81 5.77
C ALA A 79 7.82 1.58 6.58
N LEU A 80 8.43 1.36 7.75
CA LEU A 80 8.07 0.26 8.65
C LEU A 80 6.63 0.37 9.16
N ARG A 81 6.06 1.58 9.30
CA ARG A 81 4.66 1.74 9.67
C ARG A 81 3.72 1.24 8.57
N HIS A 82 4.04 1.51 7.30
CA HIS A 82 3.25 1.01 6.17
C HIS A 82 3.37 -0.51 6.06
N LEU A 83 4.58 -1.06 6.21
CA LEU A 83 4.80 -2.50 6.20
C LEU A 83 4.06 -3.22 7.33
N ARG A 84 4.09 -2.68 8.56
CA ARG A 84 3.29 -3.21 9.67
C ARG A 84 1.78 -3.23 9.36
N GLN A 85 1.29 -2.32 8.52
CA GLN A 85 -0.11 -2.35 8.09
C GLN A 85 -0.37 -3.50 7.13
N LEU A 86 0.47 -3.68 6.11
CA LEU A 86 0.39 -4.81 5.19
C LEU A 86 0.46 -6.16 5.91
N HIS A 87 1.41 -6.33 6.84
CA HIS A 87 1.48 -7.58 7.63
C HIS A 87 0.21 -7.87 8.42
N ARG A 88 -0.42 -6.85 9.02
CA ARG A 88 -1.70 -7.06 9.72
C ARG A 88 -2.80 -7.53 8.77
N TYR A 89 -2.75 -7.14 7.50
CA TYR A 89 -3.68 -7.59 6.48
C TYR A 89 -3.38 -9.02 6.03
N VAL A 90 -2.10 -9.37 5.85
CA VAL A 90 -1.67 -10.76 5.64
C VAL A 90 -2.20 -11.65 6.76
N ASP A 91 -1.95 -11.29 8.02
CA ASP A 91 -2.42 -12.03 9.18
C ASP A 91 -3.95 -12.17 9.21
N ALA A 92 -4.69 -11.17 8.72
CA ALA A 92 -6.14 -11.21 8.66
C ALA A 92 -6.64 -12.15 7.55
N VAL A 93 -6.03 -12.09 6.37
CA VAL A 93 -6.42 -12.92 5.21
C VAL A 93 -6.02 -14.38 5.42
N MET A 94 -4.84 -14.64 6.00
CA MET A 94 -4.37 -16.00 6.32
C MET A 94 -5.26 -16.73 7.34
N LYS A 95 -6.07 -16.01 8.12
CA LYS A 95 -7.06 -16.63 9.03
C LYS A 95 -8.23 -17.25 8.27
N THR A 96 -8.48 -16.81 7.04
CA THR A 96 -9.64 -17.22 6.24
C THR A 96 -9.25 -17.86 4.91
N SER A 97 -7.96 -17.90 4.57
CA SER A 97 -7.43 -18.40 3.30
C SER A 97 -6.16 -19.21 3.52
N SER A 98 -5.99 -20.31 2.78
CA SER A 98 -4.76 -21.11 2.74
C SER A 98 -3.79 -20.67 1.63
N LYS A 99 -4.11 -19.60 0.90
CA LYS A 99 -3.31 -19.11 -0.22
C LYS A 99 -2.01 -18.48 0.25
N THR A 100 -1.01 -18.52 -0.62
CA THR A 100 0.21 -17.72 -0.49
C THR A 100 -0.15 -16.25 -0.72
N ILE A 101 0.14 -15.41 0.26
CA ILE A 101 -0.18 -13.98 0.19
C ILE A 101 1.07 -13.22 -0.24
N THR A 102 0.95 -12.48 -1.34
CA THR A 102 1.94 -11.50 -1.78
C THR A 102 1.47 -10.10 -1.37
N ILE A 103 2.41 -9.21 -1.07
CA ILE A 103 2.09 -7.84 -0.68
C ILE A 103 2.80 -6.84 -1.57
N ALA A 104 2.06 -5.80 -1.96
CA ALA A 104 2.57 -4.68 -2.71
C ALA A 104 2.11 -3.35 -2.10
N ILE A 105 2.87 -2.30 -2.37
CA ILE A 105 2.49 -0.92 -2.05
C ILE A 105 2.80 -0.02 -3.23
N THR A 106 1.88 0.88 -3.54
CA THR A 106 2.07 1.87 -4.61
C THR A 106 2.03 3.29 -4.07
N TYR A 107 2.88 4.14 -4.62
CA TYR A 107 2.98 5.56 -4.29
C TYR A 107 2.85 6.40 -5.56
N PRO A 108 2.34 7.64 -5.46
CA PRO A 108 2.20 8.49 -6.65
C PRO A 108 3.53 8.93 -7.24
N ARG A 109 4.61 8.98 -6.43
CA ARG A 109 5.92 9.47 -6.85
C ARG A 109 7.04 8.80 -6.07
N ARG A 110 8.12 8.43 -6.77
CA ARG A 110 9.35 8.01 -6.12
C ARG A 110 10.07 9.18 -5.44
N PRO A 111 10.87 8.93 -4.38
CA PRO A 111 11.74 9.96 -3.82
C PRO A 111 12.66 10.56 -4.89
N ARG A 112 12.78 11.89 -4.94
CA ARG A 112 13.66 12.55 -5.92
C ARG A 112 15.14 12.34 -5.62
N LYS A 113 15.48 12.12 -4.35
CA LYS A 113 16.85 11.87 -3.93
C LYS A 113 17.15 10.37 -4.01
N GLU A 114 18.21 10.05 -4.74
CA GLU A 114 18.62 8.67 -5.01
C GLU A 114 18.95 7.88 -3.72
N ASP A 115 19.55 8.54 -2.72
CA ASP A 115 19.83 7.93 -1.41
C ASP A 115 18.55 7.47 -0.72
N ARG A 116 17.49 8.29 -0.75
CA ARG A 116 16.18 7.97 -0.19
C ARG A 116 15.47 6.88 -0.96
N TYR A 117 15.55 6.91 -2.29
CA TYR A 117 15.00 5.85 -3.13
C TYR A 117 15.63 4.50 -2.78
N ARG A 118 16.96 4.42 -2.73
CA ARG A 118 17.68 3.19 -2.37
C ARG A 118 17.38 2.73 -0.95
N GLU A 119 17.34 3.63 0.02
CA GLU A 119 16.99 3.31 1.40
C GLU A 119 15.57 2.71 1.47
N LEU A 120 14.62 3.32 0.76
CA LEU A 120 13.25 2.83 0.71
C LEU A 120 13.16 1.45 0.04
N MET A 121 13.77 1.26 -1.12
CA MET A 121 13.81 -0.03 -1.82
C MET A 121 14.38 -1.13 -0.90
N ALA A 122 15.50 -0.85 -0.22
CA ALA A 122 16.13 -1.81 0.69
C ALA A 122 15.23 -2.19 1.87
N ILE A 123 14.48 -1.24 2.45
CA ILE A 123 13.54 -1.52 3.55
C ILE A 123 12.39 -2.43 3.10
N PHE A 124 11.84 -2.19 1.91
CA PHE A 124 10.72 -2.97 1.38
C PHE A 124 11.15 -4.36 0.92
N ASP A 125 12.33 -4.48 0.31
CA ASP A 125 12.93 -5.75 -0.10
C ASP A 125 13.28 -6.65 1.10
N GLU A 126 13.87 -6.09 2.16
CA GLU A 126 14.19 -6.79 3.43
C GLU A 126 12.95 -7.51 4.01
N ILE A 127 11.76 -6.97 3.75
CA ILE A 127 10.50 -7.40 4.36
C ILE A 127 9.59 -8.14 3.35
N GLY A 128 10.06 -8.32 2.11
CA GLY A 128 9.35 -9.10 1.07
C GLY A 128 8.13 -8.38 0.49
N ALA A 129 8.13 -7.06 0.47
CA ALA A 129 7.05 -6.26 -0.10
C ALA A 129 7.48 -5.61 -1.42
N SER A 130 6.67 -5.82 -2.46
CA SER A 130 6.87 -5.12 -3.73
C SER A 130 6.51 -3.64 -3.59
N ILE A 131 7.30 -2.76 -4.18
CA ILE A 131 7.06 -1.32 -4.18
C ILE A 131 7.01 -0.80 -5.62
N SER A 132 5.97 -0.03 -5.93
CA SER A 132 5.80 0.62 -7.22
C SER A 132 5.55 2.12 -7.06
N PHE A 133 5.78 2.85 -8.14
CA PHE A 133 5.54 4.28 -8.25
C PHE A 133 4.80 4.57 -9.56
N GLU A 134 3.82 5.46 -9.52
CA GLU A 134 3.05 5.89 -10.70
C GLU A 134 3.63 7.16 -11.35
N ASP A 135 4.95 7.38 -11.23
CA ASP A 135 5.61 8.47 -11.93
C ASP A 135 5.78 8.13 -13.42
N ASP A 136 5.16 8.94 -14.29
CA ASP A 136 5.44 8.98 -15.74
C ASP A 136 6.87 9.47 -16.01
#